data_AF-A0A7V9JCZ3-F1
#
_entry.id   AF-A0A7V9JCZ3-F1
#
_cell.length_a   1.000
_cell.length_b   1.000
_cell.length_c   1.000
_cell.angle_alpha   90.00
_cell.angle_beta   90.00
_cell.angle_gamma   90.00
#
_symmetry.space_group_name_H-M   'P 1'
#
loop_
_entity.id
_entity.type
_entity.pdbx_description
1 polymer ?
#
loop_
_entity_poly.entity_id
_entity_poly.type
_entity_poly.pdbx_seq_one_letter_code
_entity_poly.pdbx_strand_id
1 'polypeptide(L)'
;MESMSGTMGLGLAAFVVVWALMMAAMMLPSSYMMISLYARTLQIQRNRRLATFVGGYVLAWSLTGIPAFALAWIAGRVTMDYPGWAAGTAALIFATTGVYQLTSLKDRCLRHCRTPISHLLHYSSYRGRFRDLRAGLHHGLYCLGCCWGLMVLMVAFGVMNLAAMIVLAGVVALEKQWSHGEKVSRVVGVVSLILAVGVIFIPDLAPGLQGAMMDSM
;
A
#
# COMPACT_ATOMS: atom_id res chain seq x y z
N MET A 1 14.39 -4.73 25.33
CA MET A 1 14.72 -4.65 23.89
C MET A 1 13.97 -3.45 23.40
N GLU A 2 14.66 -2.42 22.91
CA GLU A 2 14.03 -1.14 22.53
C GLU A 2 12.86 -1.40 21.57
N SER A 3 11.67 -0.97 21.97
CA SER A 3 10.50 -0.93 21.10
C SER A 3 10.86 -0.08 19.89
N MET A 4 11.12 -0.75 18.77
CA MET A 4 11.30 -0.09 17.49
C MET A 4 9.96 0.58 17.19
N SER A 5 9.90 1.89 17.49
CA SER A 5 8.86 2.83 17.05
C SER A 5 8.37 2.44 15.65
N GLY A 6 7.10 2.67 15.31
CA GLY A 6 6.58 2.36 13.97
C GLY A 6 7.38 3.00 12.82
N THR A 7 8.26 3.97 13.12
CA THR A 7 9.25 4.60 12.24
C THR A 7 10.59 3.84 12.14
N MET A 8 10.71 2.65 12.75
CA MET A 8 11.90 1.81 12.83
C MET A 8 13.10 2.46 13.53
N GLY A 9 12.88 3.50 14.35
CA GLY A 9 13.96 4.34 14.89
C GLY A 9 14.71 5.16 13.84
N LEU A 10 14.23 5.20 12.60
CA LEU A 10 14.86 5.90 11.49
C LEU A 10 14.40 7.37 11.43
N GLY A 11 15.27 8.25 10.96
CA GLY A 11 14.87 9.57 10.49
C GLY A 11 14.07 9.49 9.19
N LEU A 12 13.28 10.53 8.88
CA LEU A 12 12.37 10.56 7.73
C LEU A 12 13.01 10.12 6.41
N ALA A 13 14.21 10.62 6.09
CA ALA A 13 14.89 10.29 4.84
C ALA A 13 15.22 8.79 4.73
N ALA A 14 15.78 8.21 5.79
CA ALA A 14 16.11 6.78 5.84
C ALA A 14 14.84 5.92 5.82
N PHE A 15 13.79 6.33 6.54
CA PHE A 15 12.49 5.66 6.50
C PHE A 15 11.92 5.63 5.08
N VAL A 16 11.93 6.76 4.35
CA VAL A 16 11.41 6.83 2.98
C VAL A 16 12.20 5.90 2.03
N VAL A 17 13.50 5.75 2.21
CA VAL A 17 14.31 4.82 1.42
C VAL A 17 13.92 3.37 1.69
N VAL A 18 13.84 2.97 2.96
CA VAL A 18 13.43 1.61 3.35
C VAL A 18 12.00 1.33 2.90
N TRP A 19 11.10 2.30 3.10
CA TRP A 19 9.73 2.26 2.62
C TRP A 19 9.69 2.06 1.10
N ALA A 20 10.47 2.81 0.32
CA ALA A 20 10.52 2.66 -1.12
C ALA A 20 10.94 1.26 -1.56
N LEU A 21 11.93 0.66 -0.88
CA LEU A 21 12.37 -0.72 -1.15
C LEU A 21 11.27 -1.74 -0.83
N MET A 22 10.61 -1.59 0.33
CA MET A 22 9.49 -2.43 0.74
C MET A 22 8.32 -2.34 -0.24
N MET A 23 7.91 -1.12 -0.60
CA MET A 23 6.83 -0.91 -1.57
C MET A 23 7.20 -1.41 -2.96
N ALA A 24 8.46 -1.26 -3.38
CA ALA A 24 8.93 -1.84 -4.63
C ALA A 24 8.78 -3.37 -4.60
N ALA A 25 9.24 -4.03 -3.53
CA ALA A 25 9.16 -5.48 -3.37
C ALA A 25 7.71 -5.99 -3.36
N MET A 26 6.80 -5.32 -2.64
CA MET A 26 5.41 -5.76 -2.51
C MET A 26 4.56 -5.39 -3.74
N MET A 27 4.75 -4.19 -4.30
CA MET A 27 3.81 -3.62 -5.26
C MET A 27 4.23 -3.85 -6.72
N LEU A 28 5.52 -3.99 -7.04
CA LEU A 28 5.95 -4.29 -8.41
C LEU A 28 5.38 -5.62 -8.94
N PRO A 29 5.36 -6.73 -8.17
CA PRO A 29 4.77 -7.99 -8.63
C PRO A 29 3.29 -7.82 -9.03
N SER A 30 2.53 -7.02 -8.30
CA SER A 30 1.11 -6.77 -8.59
C SER A 30 0.87 -6.03 -9.92
N SER A 31 1.89 -5.37 -10.46
CA SER A 31 1.85 -4.62 -11.73
C SER A 31 2.52 -5.38 -12.89
N TYR A 32 2.83 -6.67 -12.70
CA TYR A 32 3.52 -7.50 -13.68
C TYR A 32 2.89 -7.48 -15.08
N MET A 33 1.56 -7.59 -15.17
CA MET A 33 0.84 -7.55 -16.45
C MET A 33 1.07 -6.23 -17.19
N MET A 34 0.95 -5.08 -16.51
CA MET A 34 1.19 -3.78 -17.13
C MET A 34 2.65 -3.61 -17.56
N ILE A 35 3.59 -3.94 -16.68
CA ILE A 35 5.03 -3.80 -16.92
C ILE A 35 5.46 -4.65 -18.13
N SER A 36 4.97 -5.89 -18.21
CA SER A 36 5.28 -6.81 -19.31
C SER A 36 4.71 -6.34 -20.64
N LEU A 37 3.46 -5.87 -20.67
CA LEU A 37 2.84 -5.32 -21.88
C LEU A 37 3.51 -4.01 -22.31
N TYR A 38 3.78 -3.11 -21.36
CA TYR A 38 4.50 -1.87 -21.65
C TYR A 38 5.88 -2.16 -22.23
N ALA A 39 6.62 -3.12 -21.68
CA ALA A 39 7.92 -3.53 -22.20
C ALA A 39 7.88 -4.03 -23.65
N ARG A 40 6.78 -4.65 -24.08
CA ARG A 40 6.58 -5.09 -25.49
C ARG A 40 6.36 -3.92 -26.45
N THR A 41 5.91 -2.76 -25.96
CA THR A 41 5.79 -1.53 -26.79
C THR A 41 7.12 -0.82 -27.03
N LEU A 42 8.18 -1.18 -26.28
CA LEU A 42 9.48 -0.53 -26.33
C LEU A 42 10.43 -1.27 -27.28
N GLN A 43 10.70 -0.69 -28.45
CA GLN A 43 11.64 -1.25 -29.43
C GLN A 43 13.08 -0.75 -29.24
N ILE A 44 13.26 0.52 -28.86
CA ILE A 44 14.58 1.17 -28.73
C ILE A 44 14.86 1.48 -27.26
N GLN A 45 16.10 1.20 -26.81
CA GLN A 45 16.57 1.45 -25.43
C GLN A 45 15.64 0.87 -24.36
N ARG A 46 15.10 -0.32 -24.63
CA ARG A 46 14.07 -0.99 -23.83
C ARG A 46 14.39 -0.97 -22.33
N ASN A 47 15.59 -1.38 -21.93
CA ASN A 47 15.97 -1.46 -20.52
C ASN A 47 15.93 -0.10 -19.82
N ARG A 48 16.53 0.94 -20.44
CA ARG A 48 16.55 2.29 -19.88
C ARG A 48 15.14 2.88 -19.75
N ARG A 49 14.32 2.71 -20.78
CA ARG A 49 12.95 3.24 -20.83
C ARG A 49 12.03 2.52 -19.85
N LEU A 50 12.17 1.20 -19.75
CA LEU A 50 11.45 0.41 -18.75
C LEU A 50 11.89 0.76 -17.33
N ALA A 51 13.19 0.93 -17.08
CA ALA A 51 13.71 1.40 -15.79
C ALA A 51 13.17 2.80 -15.43
N THR A 52 13.00 3.68 -16.43
CA THR A 52 12.41 5.01 -16.21
C THR A 52 10.92 4.92 -15.85
N PHE A 53 10.17 4.01 -16.49
CA PHE A 53 8.79 3.71 -16.12
C PHE A 53 8.68 3.14 -14.70
N VAL A 54 9.48 2.13 -14.38
CA VAL A 54 9.53 1.53 -13.03
C VAL A 54 9.97 2.56 -11.99
N GLY A 55 10.93 3.42 -12.33
CA GLY A 55 11.37 4.52 -11.48
C GLY A 55 10.24 5.50 -11.17
N GLY A 56 9.40 5.86 -12.15
CA GLY A 56 8.22 6.69 -11.92
C GLY A 56 7.18 6.01 -11.02
N TYR A 57 6.98 4.71 -11.20
CA TYR A 57 6.08 3.92 -10.36
C TYR A 57 6.56 3.85 -8.90
N VAL A 58 7.84 3.55 -8.68
CA VAL A 58 8.44 3.49 -7.35
C VAL A 58 8.47 4.88 -6.71
N LEU A 59 8.72 5.94 -7.50
CA LEU A 59 8.66 7.32 -7.00
C LEU A 59 7.27 7.67 -6.45
N ALA A 60 6.19 7.29 -7.17
CA ALA A 60 4.83 7.49 -6.67
C ALA A 60 4.62 6.80 -5.31
N TRP A 61 5.05 5.54 -5.19
CA TRP A 61 4.98 4.79 -3.92
C TRP A 61 5.88 5.34 -2.81
N SER A 62 7.04 5.90 -3.16
CA SER A 62 7.96 6.49 -2.20
C SER A 62 7.34 7.70 -1.51
N LEU A 63 6.52 8.48 -2.22
CA LEU A 63 5.81 9.63 -1.67
C LEU A 63 4.83 9.25 -0.57
N THR A 64 4.31 8.01 -0.54
CA THR A 64 3.44 7.55 0.56
C THR A 64 4.22 7.25 1.84
N GLY A 65 5.55 7.18 1.78
CA GLY A 65 6.38 7.02 2.96
C GLY A 65 6.30 8.23 3.89
N ILE A 66 6.03 9.43 3.36
CA ILE A 66 5.89 10.66 4.15
C ILE A 66 4.65 10.60 5.08
N PRO A 67 3.41 10.39 4.57
CA PRO A 67 2.26 10.24 5.44
C PRO A 67 2.34 8.98 6.29
N ALA A 68 2.94 7.88 5.81
CA ALA A 68 3.15 6.68 6.62
C ALA A 68 4.08 6.95 7.82
N PHE A 69 5.18 7.69 7.62
CA PHE A 69 6.07 8.10 8.70
C PHE A 69 5.33 8.99 9.71
N ALA A 70 4.60 10.00 9.23
CA ALA A 70 3.83 10.88 10.10
C ALA A 70 2.80 10.11 10.93
N LEU A 71 2.06 9.18 10.30
CA LEU A 71 1.10 8.32 10.98
C LEU A 71 1.77 7.42 12.02
N ALA A 72 2.89 6.77 11.67
CA ALA A 72 3.63 5.91 12.59
C ALA A 72 4.19 6.70 13.79
N TRP A 73 4.67 7.92 13.55
CA TRP A 73 5.19 8.81 14.58
C TRP A 73 4.08 9.32 15.51
N ILE A 74 2.95 9.77 14.96
CA ILE A 74 1.79 10.21 15.75
C ILE A 74 1.20 9.04 16.55
N ALA A 75 0.99 7.89 15.89
CA ALA A 75 0.45 6.70 16.54
C ALA A 75 1.32 6.30 17.74
N GLY A 76 2.65 6.27 17.56
CA GLY A 76 3.58 5.97 18.65
C GLY A 76 3.46 6.95 19.83
N ARG A 77 3.27 8.25 19.59
CA ARG A 77 3.05 9.21 20.68
C ARG A 77 1.70 9.02 21.37
N VAL A 78 0.62 8.90 20.59
CA VAL A 78 -0.73 8.75 21.12
C VAL A 78 -0.87 7.48 21.95
N THR A 79 -0.28 6.36 21.52
CA THR A 79 -0.32 5.11 22.30
C THR A 79 0.46 5.18 23.60
N MET A 80 1.55 5.97 23.65
CA MET A 80 2.33 6.18 24.87
C MET A 80 1.58 7.08 25.87
N ASP A 81 0.95 8.15 25.37
CA ASP A 81 0.25 9.13 26.21
C ASP A 81 -1.17 8.65 26.61
N TYR A 82 -1.81 7.82 25.78
CA TYR A 82 -3.20 7.39 25.94
C TYR A 82 -3.44 5.94 25.50
N PRO A 83 -3.01 4.94 26.31
CA PRO A 83 -3.13 3.52 25.97
C PRO A 83 -4.58 3.06 25.68
N GLY A 84 -5.58 3.73 26.26
CA GLY A 84 -7.00 3.46 25.99
C GLY A 84 -7.48 3.76 24.55
N TRP A 85 -6.68 4.47 23.74
CA TRP A 85 -7.04 4.83 22.36
C TRP A 85 -6.56 3.83 21.30
N ALA A 86 -5.73 2.84 21.68
CA ALA A 86 -5.17 1.87 20.74
C ALA A 86 -6.27 1.06 20.02
N ALA A 87 -7.24 0.54 20.78
CA ALA A 87 -8.36 -0.23 20.23
C ALA A 87 -9.25 0.62 19.31
N GLY A 88 -9.54 1.87 19.68
CA GLY A 88 -10.31 2.80 18.86
C GLY A 88 -9.60 3.15 17.55
N THR A 89 -8.28 3.35 17.60
CA THR A 89 -7.44 3.62 16.42
C THR A 89 -7.39 2.40 15.48
N ALA A 90 -7.22 1.20 16.04
CA ALA A 90 -7.26 -0.04 15.28
C ALA A 90 -8.62 -0.25 14.60
N ALA A 91 -9.71 -0.07 15.35
CA ALA A 91 -11.07 -0.17 14.83
C ALA A 91 -11.30 0.82 13.68
N LEU A 92 -10.82 2.07 13.81
CA LEU A 92 -10.90 3.06 12.76
C LEU A 92 -10.12 2.66 11.50
N ILE A 93 -8.90 2.14 11.65
CA ILE A 93 -8.08 1.66 10.52
C ILE A 93 -8.78 0.51 9.78
N PHE A 94 -9.28 -0.48 10.52
CA PHE A 94 -10.00 -1.60 9.95
C PHE A 94 -11.32 -1.16 9.30
N ALA A 95 -12.08 -0.26 9.94
CA ALA A 95 -13.33 0.25 9.42
C ALA A 95 -13.13 1.08 8.14
N THR A 96 -12.17 2.01 8.15
CA THR A 96 -11.84 2.82 6.96
C THR A 96 -11.38 1.95 5.80
N THR A 97 -10.54 0.95 6.06
CA THR A 97 -10.12 -0.02 5.05
C THR A 97 -11.31 -0.83 4.52
N GLY A 98 -12.16 -1.32 5.41
CA GLY A 98 -13.34 -2.11 5.06
C GLY A 98 -14.35 -1.34 4.22
N VAL A 99 -14.67 -0.11 4.63
CA VAL A 99 -15.53 0.79 3.86
C VAL A 99 -14.89 1.11 2.52
N TYR A 100 -13.60 1.48 2.49
CA TYR A 100 -12.89 1.79 1.26
C TYR A 100 -12.92 0.62 0.26
N GLN A 101 -12.67 -0.59 0.77
CA GLN A 101 -12.70 -1.84 0.01
C GLN A 101 -14.04 -2.09 -0.68
N LEU A 102 -15.15 -1.63 -0.09
CA LEU A 102 -16.51 -1.81 -0.62
C LEU A 102 -16.99 -0.63 -1.47
N THR A 103 -16.17 0.39 -1.68
CA THR A 103 -16.57 1.57 -2.46
C THR A 103 -16.54 1.34 -3.97
N SER A 104 -17.47 2.00 -4.66
CA SER A 104 -17.47 2.09 -6.13
C SER A 104 -16.22 2.83 -6.68
N LEU A 105 -15.61 3.70 -5.86
CA LEU A 105 -14.34 4.36 -6.18
C LEU A 105 -13.20 3.35 -6.29
N LYS A 106 -13.07 2.44 -5.31
CA LYS A 106 -12.08 1.36 -5.37
C LYS A 106 -12.33 0.49 -6.60
N ASP A 107 -13.57 0.04 -6.82
CA ASP A 107 -13.92 -0.80 -7.97
C ASP A 107 -13.53 -0.13 -9.31
N ARG A 108 -13.81 1.17 -9.45
CA ARG A 108 -13.41 1.94 -10.64
C ARG A 108 -11.90 2.03 -10.78
N CYS A 109 -11.18 2.28 -9.70
CA CYS A 109 -9.72 2.35 -9.70
C CYS A 109 -9.09 1.00 -10.05
N LEU A 110 -9.61 -0.08 -9.47
CA LEU A 110 -9.15 -1.44 -9.71
C LEU A 110 -9.37 -1.85 -11.17
N ARG A 111 -10.53 -1.53 -11.76
CA ARG A 111 -10.77 -1.76 -13.19
C ARG A 111 -9.74 -1.06 -14.07
N HIS A 112 -9.33 0.17 -13.76
CA HIS A 112 -8.26 0.86 -14.49
C HIS A 112 -6.93 0.12 -14.38
N CYS A 113 -6.53 -0.28 -13.17
CA CYS A 113 -5.32 -1.10 -12.96
C CYS A 113 -5.34 -2.43 -13.73
N ARG A 114 -6.54 -2.98 -13.99
CA ARG A 114 -6.76 -4.26 -14.69
C ARG A 114 -6.95 -4.12 -16.21
N THR A 115 -7.04 -2.90 -16.75
CA THR A 115 -7.32 -2.65 -18.17
C THR A 115 -6.07 -2.09 -18.87
N PRO A 116 -5.06 -2.91 -19.20
CA PRO A 116 -3.77 -2.41 -19.66
C PRO A 116 -3.83 -1.71 -21.01
N ILE A 117 -4.68 -2.14 -21.93
CA ILE A 117 -4.72 -1.64 -23.32
C ILE A 117 -5.09 -0.15 -23.38
N SER A 118 -6.12 0.28 -22.63
CA SER A 118 -6.54 1.69 -22.61
C SER A 118 -5.42 2.60 -22.11
N HIS A 119 -4.69 2.16 -21.09
CA HIS A 119 -3.53 2.86 -20.56
C HIS A 119 -2.35 2.89 -21.53
N LEU A 120 -2.07 1.82 -22.25
CA LEU A 120 -1.00 1.82 -23.27
C LEU A 120 -1.30 2.82 -24.39
N LEU A 121 -2.55 2.89 -24.85
CA LEU A 121 -2.99 3.90 -25.81
C LEU A 121 -2.81 5.31 -25.23
N HIS A 122 -3.22 5.53 -23.98
CA HIS A 122 -3.00 6.80 -23.30
C HIS A 122 -1.50 7.16 -23.18
N TYR A 123 -0.64 6.22 -22.78
CA TYR A 123 0.80 6.43 -22.64
C TYR A 123 1.51 6.64 -23.97
N SER A 124 0.95 6.14 -25.08
CA SER A 124 1.48 6.41 -26.42
C SER A 124 1.39 7.89 -26.82
N SER A 125 0.41 8.62 -26.25
CA SER A 125 0.21 10.06 -26.49
C SER A 125 1.25 10.94 -25.80
N TYR A 126 1.89 10.44 -24.73
CA TYR A 126 2.93 11.19 -24.04
C TYR A 126 4.13 11.41 -24.97
N ARG A 127 4.75 12.60 -24.87
CA ARG A 127 5.89 13.01 -25.71
C ARG A 127 7.04 13.53 -24.85
N GLY A 128 8.24 13.55 -25.42
CA GLY A 128 9.44 14.11 -24.81
C GLY A 128 10.21 13.16 -23.87
N ARG A 129 11.30 13.68 -23.31
CA ARG A 129 12.28 12.94 -22.48
C ARG A 129 11.68 12.27 -21.23
N PHE A 130 10.61 12.84 -20.68
CA PHE A 130 9.98 12.36 -19.44
C PHE A 130 8.74 11.49 -19.67
N ARG A 131 8.48 11.04 -20.91
CA ARG A 131 7.31 10.23 -21.23
C ARG A 131 7.18 8.99 -20.35
N ASP A 132 8.24 8.19 -20.29
CA ASP A 132 8.17 6.89 -19.62
C ASP A 132 8.05 7.08 -18.09
N LEU A 133 8.69 8.13 -17.55
CA LEU A 133 8.55 8.54 -16.15
C LEU A 133 7.11 8.96 -15.84
N ARG A 134 6.50 9.79 -16.70
CA ARG A 134 5.10 10.22 -16.54
C ARG A 134 4.12 9.06 -16.63
N ALA A 135 4.37 8.10 -17.53
CA ALA A 135 3.58 6.86 -17.63
C ALA A 135 3.69 6.03 -16.34
N GLY A 136 4.92 5.87 -15.81
CA GLY A 136 5.18 5.20 -14.54
C GLY A 136 4.47 5.86 -13.35
N LEU A 137 4.62 7.17 -13.22
CA LEU A 137 3.97 7.98 -12.17
C LEU A 137 2.44 7.86 -12.26
N HIS A 138 1.88 8.04 -13.45
CA HIS A 138 0.44 7.93 -13.67
C HIS A 138 -0.06 6.54 -13.27
N HIS A 139 0.60 5.47 -13.73
CA HIS A 139 0.22 4.11 -13.32
C HIS A 139 0.37 3.89 -11.81
N GLY A 140 1.45 4.41 -11.22
CA GLY A 140 1.69 4.40 -9.79
C GLY A 140 0.53 5.05 -9.00
N LEU A 141 0.05 6.22 -9.42
CA LEU A 141 -1.06 6.91 -8.76
C LEU A 141 -2.39 6.12 -8.80
N TYR A 142 -2.70 5.44 -9.91
CA TYR A 142 -3.85 4.53 -9.95
C TYR A 142 -3.65 3.31 -9.05
N CYS A 143 -2.44 2.76 -9.03
CA CYS A 143 -2.08 1.64 -8.16
C CYS A 143 -2.23 2.02 -6.67
N LEU A 144 -1.75 3.20 -6.29
CA LEU A 144 -1.97 3.79 -4.98
C LEU A 144 -3.45 3.93 -4.68
N GLY A 145 -4.20 4.51 -5.61
CA GLY A 145 -5.65 4.67 -5.52
C GLY A 145 -6.34 3.35 -5.16
N CYS A 146 -6.08 2.23 -5.85
CA CYS A 146 -6.79 0.99 -5.54
C CYS A 146 -6.30 0.27 -4.26
N CYS A 147 -5.08 0.55 -3.80
CA CYS A 147 -4.41 -0.24 -2.76
C CYS A 147 -4.21 0.49 -1.43
N TRP A 148 -4.36 1.82 -1.36
CA TRP A 148 -3.98 2.57 -0.17
C TRP A 148 -4.66 2.07 1.10
N GLY A 149 -5.95 1.70 1.05
CA GLY A 149 -6.67 1.15 2.21
C GLY A 149 -5.97 -0.08 2.80
N LEU A 150 -5.52 -1.00 1.94
CA LEU A 150 -4.75 -2.18 2.39
C LEU A 150 -3.40 -1.80 2.99
N MET A 151 -2.79 -0.70 2.53
CA MET A 151 -1.50 -0.25 3.05
C MET A 151 -1.64 0.37 4.43
N VAL A 152 -2.78 1.01 4.74
CA VAL A 152 -3.08 1.53 6.08
C VAL A 152 -3.16 0.40 7.10
N LEU A 153 -3.57 -0.82 6.71
CA LEU A 153 -3.56 -1.99 7.61
C LEU A 153 -2.18 -2.35 8.14
N MET A 154 -1.09 -1.97 7.45
CA MET A 154 0.26 -2.17 7.97
C MET A 154 0.49 -1.41 9.29
N VAL A 155 -0.23 -0.31 9.55
CA VAL A 155 -0.17 0.38 10.83
C VAL A 155 -0.79 -0.46 11.95
N ALA A 156 -1.94 -1.09 11.70
CA ALA A 156 -2.61 -1.95 12.67
C ALA A 156 -1.83 -3.25 12.94
N PHE A 157 -1.25 -3.87 11.91
CA PHE A 157 -0.50 -5.12 12.05
C PHE A 157 0.99 -4.94 12.39
N GLY A 158 1.50 -3.71 12.25
CA GLY A 158 2.91 -3.37 12.42
C GLY A 158 3.65 -3.29 11.08
N VAL A 159 4.32 -2.16 10.85
CA VAL A 159 5.02 -1.86 9.58
C VAL A 159 6.16 -2.84 9.32
N MET A 160 6.71 -3.50 10.34
CA MET A 160 7.78 -4.49 10.20
C MET A 160 7.27 -5.94 10.17
N ASN A 161 5.97 -6.16 10.20
CA ASN A 161 5.40 -7.50 10.22
C ASN A 161 5.48 -8.14 8.83
N LEU A 162 6.51 -8.96 8.60
CA LEU A 162 6.74 -9.61 7.31
C LEU A 162 5.58 -10.51 6.87
N ALA A 163 4.91 -11.19 7.82
CA ALA A 163 3.75 -12.02 7.50
C ALA A 163 2.58 -11.15 6.98
N ALA A 164 2.31 -10.02 7.64
CA ALA A 164 1.31 -9.06 7.17
C ALA A 164 1.67 -8.51 5.78
N MET A 165 2.95 -8.19 5.52
CA MET A 165 3.39 -7.75 4.20
C MET A 165 3.11 -8.80 3.12
N ILE A 166 3.47 -10.06 3.36
CA ILE A 166 3.27 -11.15 2.39
C ILE A 166 1.78 -11.32 2.09
N VAL A 167 0.93 -11.34 3.14
CA VAL A 167 -0.51 -11.48 2.99
C VAL A 167 -1.11 -10.30 2.21
N LEU A 168 -0.78 -9.05 2.58
CA LEU A 168 -1.30 -7.87 1.91
C LEU A 168 -0.82 -7.78 0.45
N ALA A 169 0.46 -8.09 0.19
CA ALA A 169 0.99 -8.15 -1.16
C ALA A 169 0.28 -9.23 -2.00
N GLY A 170 0.02 -10.40 -1.42
CA GLY A 170 -0.73 -11.49 -2.04
C GLY A 170 -2.17 -11.08 -2.36
N VAL A 171 -2.86 -10.43 -1.42
CA VAL A 171 -4.21 -9.89 -1.64
C VAL A 171 -4.22 -8.86 -2.78
N VAL A 172 -3.30 -7.89 -2.76
CA VAL A 172 -3.18 -6.88 -3.82
C VAL A 172 -2.90 -7.53 -5.18
N ALA A 173 -2.02 -8.52 -5.20
CA ALA A 173 -1.70 -9.29 -6.39
C ALA A 173 -2.93 -10.03 -6.93
N LEU A 174 -3.71 -10.68 -6.07
CA LEU A 174 -4.94 -11.39 -6.43
C LEU A 174 -6.03 -10.43 -6.93
N GLU A 175 -6.23 -9.30 -6.26
CA GLU A 175 -7.19 -8.26 -6.67
C GLU A 175 -6.90 -7.76 -8.08
N LYS A 176 -5.61 -7.60 -8.45
CA LYS A 176 -5.21 -7.06 -9.75
C LYS A 176 -5.07 -8.09 -10.86
N GLN A 177 -4.68 -9.31 -10.56
CA GLN A 177 -4.33 -10.29 -11.60
C GLN A 177 -5.44 -11.30 -11.87
N TRP A 178 -6.28 -11.59 -10.87
CA TRP A 178 -7.32 -12.61 -11.03
C TRP A 178 -8.58 -12.05 -11.68
N SER A 179 -9.29 -12.86 -12.47
CA SER A 179 -10.56 -12.47 -13.13
C SER A 179 -11.62 -12.03 -12.13
N HIS A 180 -11.61 -12.60 -10.92
CA HIS A 180 -12.55 -12.32 -9.83
C HIS A 180 -12.01 -11.36 -8.76
N GLY A 181 -11.01 -10.52 -9.09
CA GLY A 181 -10.38 -9.61 -8.12
C GLY A 181 -11.34 -8.70 -7.35
N GLU A 182 -12.47 -8.28 -7.96
CA GLU A 182 -13.51 -7.50 -7.28
C GLU A 182 -14.17 -8.29 -6.12
N LYS A 183 -14.34 -9.62 -6.28
CA LYS A 183 -14.85 -10.47 -5.19
C LYS A 183 -13.85 -10.55 -4.04
N VAL A 184 -12.55 -10.64 -4.34
CA VAL A 184 -11.47 -10.63 -3.33
C VAL A 184 -11.52 -9.33 -2.54
N SER A 185 -11.61 -8.19 -3.24
CA SER A 185 -11.73 -6.87 -2.60
C SER A 185 -12.94 -6.78 -1.66
N ARG A 186 -14.11 -7.29 -2.06
CA ARG A 186 -15.30 -7.34 -1.20
C ARG A 186 -15.11 -8.23 0.02
N VAL A 187 -14.57 -9.43 -0.15
CA VAL A 187 -14.28 -10.35 0.97
C VAL A 187 -13.34 -9.69 1.95
N VAL A 188 -12.25 -9.07 1.47
CA VAL A 188 -11.30 -8.37 2.32
C VAL A 188 -11.93 -7.17 3.01
N GLY A 189 -12.85 -6.46 2.34
CA GLY A 189 -13.63 -5.39 2.94
C GLY A 189 -14.49 -5.86 4.10
N VAL A 190 -15.26 -6.94 3.91
CA VAL A 190 -16.10 -7.55 4.94
C VAL A 190 -15.25 -8.05 6.11
N VAL A 191 -14.16 -8.78 5.83
CA VAL A 191 -13.21 -9.25 6.86
C VAL A 191 -12.64 -8.07 7.65
N SER A 192 -12.28 -6.97 6.98
CA SER A 192 -11.78 -5.77 7.66
C SER A 192 -12.85 -5.15 8.58
N LEU A 193 -14.12 -5.10 8.17
CA LEU A 193 -15.19 -4.62 9.04
C LEU A 193 -15.43 -5.54 10.24
N ILE A 194 -15.31 -6.86 10.05
CA ILE A 194 -15.39 -7.82 11.16
C ILE A 194 -14.23 -7.59 12.14
N LEU A 195 -13.01 -7.38 11.64
CA LEU A 195 -11.85 -7.05 12.48
C LEU A 195 -12.03 -5.72 13.22
N ALA A 196 -12.69 -4.73 12.61
CA ALA A 196 -12.99 -3.46 13.25
C ALA A 196 -13.86 -3.61 14.51
N VAL A 197 -14.82 -4.54 14.49
CA VAL A 197 -15.65 -4.87 15.66
C VAL A 197 -14.88 -5.79 16.61
N GLY A 198 -14.19 -6.79 16.08
CA GLY A 198 -13.47 -7.80 16.85
C GLY A 198 -12.36 -7.20 17.71
N VAL A 199 -11.64 -6.18 17.23
CA VAL A 199 -10.50 -5.58 17.94
C VAL A 199 -10.90 -4.88 19.25
N ILE A 200 -12.18 -4.54 19.42
CA ILE A 200 -12.72 -3.99 20.67
C ILE A 200 -12.68 -5.03 21.78
N PHE A 201 -12.89 -6.30 21.44
CA PHE A 201 -12.91 -7.43 22.38
C PHE A 201 -11.58 -8.18 22.44
N ILE A 202 -10.85 -8.19 21.32
CA ILE A 202 -9.58 -8.90 21.15
C ILE A 202 -8.54 -7.90 20.63
N PRO A 203 -7.90 -7.11 21.50
CA PRO A 203 -6.90 -6.13 21.10
C PRO A 203 -5.75 -6.73 20.28
N ASP A 204 -5.45 -8.03 20.47
CA ASP A 204 -4.38 -8.79 19.80
C ASP A 204 -4.53 -8.89 18.28
N LEU A 205 -5.70 -8.51 17.76
CA LEU A 205 -5.93 -8.36 16.33
C LEU A 205 -5.14 -7.19 15.70
N ALA A 206 -4.62 -6.26 16.51
CA ALA A 206 -3.84 -5.12 16.07
C ALA A 206 -2.47 -5.02 16.80
N PRO A 207 -1.58 -6.00 16.61
CA PRO A 207 -0.32 -6.08 17.35
C PRO A 207 0.61 -4.87 17.12
N GLY A 208 0.47 -4.18 15.98
CA GLY A 208 1.24 -2.96 15.68
C GLY A 208 0.91 -1.77 16.58
N LEU A 209 -0.26 -1.77 17.22
CA LEU A 209 -0.71 -0.72 18.12
C LEU A 209 -0.62 -1.11 19.60
N GLN A 210 -0.33 -2.39 19.90
CA GLN A 210 -0.19 -2.91 21.27
C GLN A 210 1.24 -2.94 21.78
N GLY A 211 2.24 -3.03 20.90
CA GLY A 211 3.65 -3.08 21.30
C GLY A 211 4.12 -1.87 22.12
N ALA A 212 3.35 -0.78 22.15
CA ALA A 212 3.58 0.37 23.03
C ALA A 212 3.08 0.17 24.49
N MET A 213 2.16 -0.77 24.73
CA MET A 213 1.46 -0.95 26.02
C MET A 213 2.17 -1.93 26.97
N MET A 214 2.96 -2.88 26.47
CA MET A 214 3.65 -3.90 27.28
C MET A 214 4.97 -3.42 27.90
N ASP A 215 5.56 -2.32 27.40
CA ASP A 215 6.79 -1.73 27.97
C ASP A 215 6.51 -0.77 29.14
N SER A 216 5.24 -0.59 29.53
CA SER A 216 4.80 0.35 30.59
C SER A 216 4.45 -0.32 31.93
N MET A 217 4.63 -1.64 32.06
CA MET A 217 4.45 -2.43 33.28
C MET A 217 5.78 -3.03 33.74
#